data_AF-A0AAN0JYB7-F1
#
_entry.id   AF-A0AAN0JYB7-F1
#
_cell.length_a   1.000
_cell.length_b   1.000
_cell.length_c   1.000
_cell.angle_alpha   90.00
_cell.angle_beta   90.00
_cell.angle_gamma   90.00
#
_symmetry.space_group_name_H-M   'P 1'
#
loop_
_entity.id
_entity.type
_entity.pdbx_description
1 polymer ?
#
loop_
_entity_poly.entity_id
_entity_poly.type
_entity_poly.pdbx_seq_one_letter_code
_entity_poly.pdbx_strand_id
1 'polypeptide(L)'
;MMREAVLVFVLCALSLPIAQDCPLPTIAQLEAALPPLLVISDGGQSYSPNVTEGSVRYVCLAQGSMIATYEAIALIATFTPNPGEPEQTRIFDIECSSGTWSGRTGSLDPSPASVVGVPPRTDCYRCREGFGGDTRCRACDSACNSGLMRCTGSGSGDCCLSFAAN
;
A
#
# COMPACT_ATOMS: atom_id res chain seq x y z
N MET A 1 -42.89 12.40 17.27
CA MET A 1 -41.72 13.11 16.71
C MET A 1 -40.38 12.59 17.22
N MET A 2 -40.27 12.02 18.43
CA MET A 2 -39.00 11.50 18.97
C MET A 2 -38.48 10.21 18.29
N ARG A 3 -39.36 9.40 17.69
CA ARG A 3 -39.03 8.08 17.14
C ARG A 3 -38.27 8.14 15.81
N GLU A 4 -38.53 9.18 15.00
CA GLU A 4 -37.86 9.36 13.71
C GLU A 4 -36.47 9.97 13.85
N ALA A 5 -36.28 10.88 14.82
CA ALA A 5 -34.97 11.45 15.14
C ALA A 5 -33.97 10.37 15.59
N VAL A 6 -34.42 9.34 16.31
CA VAL A 6 -33.59 8.21 16.74
C VAL A 6 -33.19 7.32 15.57
N LEU A 7 -34.10 7.08 14.62
CA LEU A 7 -33.82 6.27 13.42
C LEU A 7 -32.80 6.96 12.50
N VAL A 8 -32.92 8.27 12.30
CA VAL A 8 -31.94 9.05 11.51
C VAL A 8 -30.55 9.04 12.17
N PHE A 9 -30.49 9.11 13.51
CA PHE A 9 -29.21 9.08 14.23
C PHE A 9 -28.51 7.70 14.15
N VAL A 10 -29.28 6.61 14.19
CA VAL A 10 -28.75 5.24 14.03
C VAL A 10 -28.28 4.98 12.60
N LEU A 11 -29.01 5.45 11.59
CA LEU A 11 -28.61 5.35 10.18
C LEU A 11 -27.36 6.18 9.86
N CYS A 12 -27.20 7.37 10.45
CA CYS A 12 -25.98 8.19 10.31
C CYS A 12 -24.75 7.59 11.02
N ALA A 13 -24.95 6.88 12.14
CA ALA A 13 -23.85 6.22 12.87
C ALA A 13 -23.34 4.95 12.16
N LEU A 14 -24.17 4.30 11.34
CA LEU A 14 -23.82 3.13 10.52
C LEU A 14 -23.12 3.51 9.20
N SER A 15 -23.13 4.79 8.82
CA SER A 15 -22.49 5.31 7.60
C SER A 15 -21.23 6.12 7.89
N LEU A 16 -20.46 5.72 8.90
CA LEU A 16 -19.05 6.14 8.97
C LEU A 16 -18.28 5.22 8.03
N PRO A 17 -17.75 5.71 6.89
CA PRO A 17 -16.70 4.98 6.21
C PRO A 17 -15.54 4.93 7.20
N ILE A 18 -15.45 3.86 7.98
CA ILE A 18 -14.22 3.53 8.67
C ILE A 18 -13.22 3.43 7.53
N ALA A 19 -12.18 4.26 7.53
CA ALA A 19 -11.04 4.01 6.67
C ALA A 19 -10.58 2.58 6.99
N GLN A 20 -10.96 1.63 6.15
CA GLN A 20 -10.66 0.23 6.37
C GLN A 20 -9.28 0.02 5.77
N ASP A 21 -8.27 0.13 6.63
CA ASP A 21 -6.92 -0.33 6.34
C ASP A 21 -6.95 -1.82 5.96
N CYS A 22 -5.96 -2.26 5.21
CA CYS A 22 -5.91 -3.62 4.70
C CYS A 22 -4.85 -4.43 5.47
N PRO A 23 -5.06 -5.74 5.73
CA PRO A 23 -3.94 -6.62 6.03
C PRO A 23 -3.01 -6.73 4.82
N LEU A 24 -1.84 -7.35 4.99
CA LEU A 24 -0.94 -7.64 3.87
C LEU A 24 -1.71 -8.41 2.77
N PRO A 25 -1.54 -8.04 1.49
CA PRO A 25 -2.27 -8.65 0.39
C PRO A 25 -1.87 -10.11 0.20
N THR A 26 -2.86 -10.92 -0.19
CA THR A 26 -2.64 -12.23 -0.80
C THR A 26 -2.11 -12.08 -2.23
N ILE A 27 -1.54 -13.16 -2.80
CA ILE A 27 -1.09 -13.19 -4.19
C ILE A 27 -2.22 -12.81 -5.16
N ALA A 28 -3.42 -13.35 -4.98
CA ALA A 28 -4.58 -13.04 -5.82
C ALA A 28 -4.97 -11.55 -5.75
N GLN A 29 -4.85 -10.92 -4.57
CA GLN A 29 -5.11 -9.48 -4.42
C GLN A 29 -4.02 -8.64 -5.11
N LEU A 30 -2.77 -9.09 -5.08
CA LEU A 30 -1.70 -8.44 -5.85
C LEU A 30 -1.99 -8.53 -7.35
N GLU A 31 -2.25 -9.72 -7.87
CA GLU A 31 -2.57 -9.93 -9.28
C GLU A 31 -3.78 -9.11 -9.74
N ALA A 32 -4.75 -8.85 -8.87
CA ALA A 32 -5.88 -7.95 -9.16
C ALA A 32 -5.51 -6.45 -9.13
N ALA A 33 -4.52 -6.06 -8.32
CA ALA A 33 -4.09 -4.67 -8.16
C ALA A 33 -3.04 -4.22 -9.20
N LEU A 34 -2.29 -5.15 -9.79
CA LEU A 34 -1.22 -4.87 -10.75
C LEU A 34 -1.66 -4.36 -12.14
N PRO A 35 -2.77 -4.83 -12.77
CA PRO A 35 -3.17 -4.41 -14.10
C PRO A 35 -3.23 -2.88 -14.30
N PRO A 36 -3.88 -2.09 -13.44
CA PRO A 36 -3.89 -0.63 -13.61
C PRO A 36 -2.48 -0.01 -13.50
N LEU A 37 -1.58 -0.59 -12.70
CA LEU A 37 -0.20 -0.12 -12.59
C LEU A 37 0.59 -0.36 -13.88
N LEU A 38 0.42 -1.53 -14.48
CA LEU A 38 1.08 -1.90 -15.73
C LEU A 38 0.56 -1.05 -16.91
N VAL A 39 -0.73 -0.71 -16.92
CA VAL A 39 -1.28 0.26 -17.90
C VAL A 39 -0.59 1.62 -17.80
N ILE A 40 -0.37 2.11 -16.58
CA ILE A 40 0.29 3.40 -16.34
C ILE A 40 1.77 3.35 -16.77
N SER A 41 2.48 2.26 -16.47
CA SER A 41 3.92 2.13 -16.73
C SER A 41 4.26 1.77 -18.16
N ASP A 42 3.57 0.79 -18.73
CA ASP A 42 3.95 0.11 -19.97
C ASP A 42 3.01 0.46 -21.15
N GLY A 43 1.89 1.14 -20.87
CA GLY A 43 0.96 1.65 -21.87
C GLY A 43 -0.37 0.89 -21.95
N GLY A 44 -1.27 1.43 -22.77
CA GLY A 44 -2.67 1.01 -22.88
C GLY A 44 -2.89 -0.32 -23.59
N GLN A 45 -2.64 -1.43 -22.89
CA GLN A 45 -3.10 -2.76 -23.24
C GLN A 45 -3.75 -3.44 -22.04
N SER A 46 -4.36 -4.61 -22.25
CA SER A 46 -4.85 -5.43 -21.14
C SER A 46 -3.69 -6.22 -20.56
N TYR A 47 -3.60 -6.26 -19.23
CA TYR A 47 -2.64 -7.09 -18.52
C TYR A 47 -3.36 -8.15 -17.70
N SER A 48 -2.81 -9.36 -17.70
CA SER A 48 -3.26 -10.47 -16.86
C SER A 48 -2.06 -11.02 -16.09
N PRO A 49 -1.54 -10.25 -15.12
CA PRO A 49 -0.28 -10.57 -14.48
C PRO A 49 -0.41 -11.80 -13.59
N ASN A 50 0.63 -12.63 -13.57
CA ASN A 50 0.76 -13.73 -12.63
C ASN A 50 2.02 -13.54 -11.79
N VAL A 51 1.84 -13.46 -10.46
CA VAL A 51 2.95 -13.21 -9.52
C VAL A 51 3.59 -14.54 -9.13
N THR A 52 4.90 -14.61 -9.26
CA THR A 52 5.69 -15.79 -8.89
C THR A 52 5.63 -16.00 -7.37
N GLU A 53 5.19 -17.16 -6.93
CA GLU A 53 5.02 -17.48 -5.51
C GLU A 53 6.34 -17.34 -4.74
N GLY A 54 6.29 -16.72 -3.56
CA GLY A 54 7.47 -16.50 -2.71
C GLY A 54 8.41 -15.39 -3.18
N SER A 55 8.16 -14.75 -4.33
CA SER A 55 8.99 -13.64 -4.84
C SER A 55 8.73 -12.30 -4.14
N VAL A 56 7.55 -12.15 -3.52
CA VAL A 56 7.12 -10.87 -2.92
C VAL A 56 8.05 -10.46 -1.77
N ARG A 57 8.53 -9.21 -1.82
CA ARG A 57 9.35 -8.57 -0.79
C ARG A 57 8.79 -7.17 -0.51
N TYR A 58 8.40 -6.92 0.73
CA TYR A 58 7.93 -5.60 1.13
C TYR A 58 9.12 -4.66 1.32
N VAL A 59 9.03 -3.47 0.73
CA VAL A 59 10.05 -2.41 0.83
C VAL A 59 9.58 -1.33 1.80
N CYS A 60 8.31 -0.94 1.71
CA CYS A 60 7.70 0.08 2.55
C CYS A 60 6.33 -0.38 3.03
N LEU A 61 6.06 -0.20 4.31
CA LEU A 61 4.79 -0.52 4.95
C LEU A 61 4.25 0.73 5.66
N ALA A 62 3.39 1.49 5.00
CA ALA A 62 2.69 2.61 5.61
C ALA A 62 1.58 2.06 6.51
N GLN A 63 1.74 2.25 7.82
CA GLN A 63 0.89 1.61 8.82
C GLN A 63 -0.50 2.23 8.82
N GLY A 64 -1.51 1.37 8.97
CA GLY A 64 -2.86 1.79 9.23
C GLY A 64 -3.12 2.11 10.69
N SER A 65 -4.38 2.37 11.00
CA SER A 65 -4.93 2.63 12.33
C SER A 65 -4.93 1.40 13.27
N MET A 66 -4.73 0.17 12.76
CA MET A 66 -4.73 -1.08 13.53
C MET A 66 -3.41 -1.87 13.39
N ILE A 67 -3.13 -2.77 14.35
CA ILE A 67 -1.98 -3.68 14.25
C ILE A 67 -2.07 -4.50 12.98
N ALA A 68 -0.96 -4.58 12.24
CA ALA A 68 -0.83 -5.41 11.04
C ALA A 68 -1.82 -5.04 9.91
N THR A 69 -2.33 -3.81 9.93
CA THR A 69 -3.05 -3.21 8.81
C THR A 69 -2.24 -2.06 8.21
N TYR A 70 -2.53 -1.75 6.95
CA TYR A 70 -1.73 -0.86 6.12
C TYR A 70 -2.63 -0.01 5.23
N GLU A 71 -2.31 1.28 5.13
CA GLU A 71 -2.95 2.23 4.22
C GLU A 71 -2.29 2.18 2.83
N ALA A 72 -0.98 1.93 2.79
CA ALA A 72 -0.23 1.79 1.55
C ALA A 72 0.98 0.88 1.76
N ILE A 73 1.37 0.18 0.69
CA ILE A 73 2.59 -0.62 0.69
C ILE A 73 3.34 -0.42 -0.61
N ALA A 74 4.66 -0.41 -0.49
CA ALA A 74 5.54 -0.61 -1.63
C ALA A 74 6.21 -1.98 -1.52
N LEU A 75 6.22 -2.73 -2.62
CA LEU A 75 6.74 -4.09 -2.67
C LEU A 75 7.46 -4.36 -3.97
N ILE A 76 8.42 -5.27 -3.94
CA ILE A 76 9.04 -5.87 -5.11
C ILE A 76 8.38 -7.23 -5.33
N ALA A 77 8.03 -7.53 -6.58
CA ALA A 77 7.54 -8.84 -6.97
C ALA A 77 8.12 -9.24 -8.32
N THR A 78 8.35 -10.54 -8.48
CA THR A 78 8.60 -11.16 -9.78
C THR A 78 7.26 -11.64 -10.34
N PHE A 79 6.98 -11.32 -11.60
CA PHE A 79 5.70 -11.63 -12.23
C PHE A 79 5.86 -11.76 -13.75
N THR A 80 4.94 -12.48 -14.39
CA THR A 80 4.73 -12.41 -15.83
C THR A 80 3.62 -11.40 -16.13
N PRO A 81 3.79 -10.41 -17.04
CA PRO A 81 2.74 -9.42 -17.30
C PRO A 81 1.53 -10.00 -18.03
N ASN A 82 1.76 -10.94 -18.95
CA ASN A 82 0.75 -11.73 -19.65
C ASN A 82 1.24 -13.18 -19.88
N PRO A 83 0.33 -14.14 -20.12
CA PRO A 83 0.71 -15.50 -20.47
C PRO A 83 1.64 -15.55 -21.69
N GLY A 84 2.81 -16.18 -21.54
CA GLY A 84 3.82 -16.32 -22.59
C GLY A 84 4.83 -15.18 -22.67
N GLU A 85 4.69 -14.13 -21.86
CA GLU A 85 5.69 -13.07 -21.72
C GLU A 85 6.77 -13.44 -20.69
N PRO A 86 7.99 -12.88 -20.81
CA PRO A 86 9.06 -13.13 -19.85
C PRO A 86 8.72 -12.57 -18.46
N GLU A 87 9.24 -13.23 -17.43
CA GLU A 87 9.18 -12.70 -16.07
C GLU A 87 9.91 -11.37 -15.95
N GLN A 88 9.35 -10.48 -15.14
CA GLN A 88 9.90 -9.19 -14.81
C GLN A 88 9.91 -9.03 -13.29
N THR A 89 10.87 -8.29 -12.77
CA THR A 89 10.93 -7.94 -11.34
C THR A 89 10.87 -6.44 -11.21
N ARG A 90 9.84 -5.96 -10.51
CA ARG A 90 9.60 -4.51 -10.38
C ARG A 90 9.10 -4.16 -8.99
N ILE A 91 9.22 -2.88 -8.66
CA ILE A 91 8.61 -2.31 -7.46
C ILE A 91 7.24 -1.73 -7.82
N PHE A 92 6.25 -2.01 -6.97
CA PHE A 92 4.88 -1.55 -7.07
C PHE A 92 4.51 -0.73 -5.85
N ASP A 93 3.68 0.29 -6.05
CA ASP A 93 3.05 1.10 -5.01
C ASP A 93 1.54 0.90 -5.08
N ILE A 94 0.99 0.25 -4.06
CA ILE A 94 -0.45 0.00 -3.94
C ILE A 94 -0.97 0.66 -2.67
N GLU A 95 -2.21 1.15 -2.74
CA GLU A 95 -2.91 1.73 -1.60
C GLU A 95 -4.15 0.91 -1.28
N CYS A 96 -4.50 0.88 0.00
CA CYS A 96 -5.73 0.29 0.47
C CYS A 96 -6.83 1.36 0.42
N SER A 97 -7.88 1.09 -0.34
CA SER A 97 -9.08 1.90 -0.38
C SER A 97 -10.27 1.04 0.03
N SER A 98 -10.85 1.35 1.19
CA SER A 98 -12.04 0.66 1.71
C SER A 98 -11.89 -0.87 1.77
N GLY A 99 -10.77 -1.34 2.33
CA GLY A 99 -10.47 -2.77 2.47
C GLY A 99 -10.05 -3.49 1.18
N THR A 100 -9.84 -2.76 0.08
CA THR A 100 -9.38 -3.32 -1.20
C THR A 100 -8.07 -2.69 -1.64
N TRP A 101 -7.11 -3.52 -2.05
CA TRP A 101 -5.85 -3.07 -2.63
C TRP A 101 -6.05 -2.59 -4.06
N SER A 102 -5.52 -1.41 -4.36
CA SER A 102 -5.54 -0.84 -5.70
C SER A 102 -4.19 -0.23 -6.08
N GLY A 103 -3.84 -0.32 -7.35
CA GLY A 103 -2.68 0.38 -7.91
C GLY A 103 -2.82 1.89 -7.84
N ARG A 104 -1.79 2.58 -7.35
CA ARG A 104 -1.82 4.03 -7.14
C ARG A 104 -1.00 4.80 -8.18
N THR A 105 0.31 4.62 -8.12
CA THR A 105 1.27 5.22 -9.04
C THR A 105 1.97 4.05 -9.73
N GLY A 106 2.18 4.12 -11.04
CA GLY A 106 2.73 3.02 -11.84
C GLY A 106 3.96 2.34 -11.22
N SER A 107 4.32 1.18 -11.76
CA SER A 107 5.53 0.49 -11.35
C SER A 107 6.80 1.31 -11.62
N LEU A 108 7.78 1.23 -10.71
CA LEU A 108 9.13 1.76 -10.95
C LEU A 108 10.02 0.63 -11.49
N ASP A 109 10.73 0.91 -12.57
CA ASP A 109 11.71 0.03 -13.20
C ASP A 109 13.05 0.77 -13.33
N PRO A 110 14.20 0.17 -12.94
CA PRO A 110 14.38 -1.11 -12.26
C PRO A 110 14.24 -1.02 -10.74
N SER A 111 13.97 -2.16 -10.10
CA SER A 111 14.09 -2.28 -8.65
C SER A 111 15.52 -1.90 -8.23
N PRO A 112 15.72 -0.93 -7.33
CA PRO A 112 17.06 -0.55 -6.91
C PRO A 112 17.76 -1.70 -6.19
N ALA A 113 19.04 -1.96 -6.49
CA ALA A 113 19.79 -3.04 -5.84
C ALA A 113 19.85 -2.89 -4.30
N SER A 114 19.74 -1.66 -3.81
CA SER A 114 19.76 -1.29 -2.39
C SER A 114 18.57 -1.80 -1.57
N VAL A 115 17.46 -2.18 -2.20
CA VAL A 115 16.24 -2.67 -1.51
C VAL A 115 16.10 -4.18 -1.54
N VAL A 116 16.99 -4.88 -2.25
CA VAL A 116 16.99 -6.35 -2.30
C VAL A 116 17.71 -6.91 -1.07
N GLY A 117 17.01 -7.69 -0.25
CA GLY A 117 17.58 -8.36 0.94
C GLY A 117 17.61 -7.51 2.21
N VAL A 118 17.06 -6.29 2.18
CA VAL A 118 16.94 -5.40 3.34
C VAL A 118 15.56 -5.59 3.99
N PRO A 119 15.42 -5.56 5.34
CA PRO A 119 14.12 -5.59 6.00
C PRO A 119 13.18 -4.45 5.54
N PRO A 120 11.85 -4.68 5.52
CA PRO A 120 10.90 -3.64 5.13
C PRO A 120 10.99 -2.43 6.07
N ARG A 121 10.92 -1.25 5.48
CA ARG A 121 10.82 0.01 6.23
C ARG A 121 9.39 0.22 6.72
N THR A 122 9.27 0.66 7.96
CA THR A 122 7.99 1.06 8.58
C THR A 122 7.93 2.55 8.86
N ASP A 123 9.03 3.27 8.59
CA ASP A 123 9.23 4.70 8.76
C ASP A 123 9.01 5.49 7.45
N CYS A 124 8.35 4.87 6.49
CA CYS A 124 8.14 5.37 5.14
C CYS A 124 6.65 5.43 4.84
N TYR A 125 6.27 6.25 3.85
CA TYR A 125 4.86 6.34 3.46
C TYR A 125 4.59 6.14 1.97
N ARG A 126 5.63 6.11 1.11
CA ARG A 126 5.52 5.75 -0.32
C ARG A 126 6.89 5.63 -0.99
N CYS A 127 6.93 4.92 -2.10
CA CYS A 127 8.06 4.89 -3.03
C CYS A 127 7.60 5.36 -4.41
N ARG A 128 8.28 6.34 -5.01
CA ARG A 128 7.90 6.90 -6.33
C ARG A 128 9.10 7.48 -7.07
N GLU A 129 8.99 7.61 -8.39
CA GLU A 129 9.99 8.32 -9.20
C GLU A 129 10.13 9.78 -8.77
N GLY A 130 11.37 10.24 -8.58
CA GLY A 130 11.66 11.61 -8.17
C GLY A 130 11.72 11.87 -6.65
N PHE A 131 11.58 10.86 -5.77
CA PHE A 131 11.90 11.06 -4.34
C PHE A 131 13.40 11.17 -4.03
N GLY A 132 14.26 10.84 -4.99
CA GLY A 132 15.70 10.84 -4.79
C GLY A 132 16.18 9.71 -3.88
N GLY A 133 17.40 9.23 -4.11
CA GLY A 133 18.03 8.20 -3.30
C GLY A 133 17.70 6.76 -3.69
N ASP A 134 18.41 5.86 -3.01
CA ASP A 134 18.53 4.46 -3.39
C ASP A 134 17.23 3.67 -3.29
N THR A 135 16.44 3.86 -2.22
CA THR A 135 15.16 3.15 -2.10
C THR A 135 14.03 3.85 -2.84
N ARG A 136 14.24 5.10 -3.29
CA ARG A 136 13.20 6.00 -3.81
C ARG A 136 11.96 6.10 -2.91
N CYS A 137 12.09 5.71 -1.63
CA CYS A 137 11.01 5.77 -0.64
C CYS A 137 11.20 6.99 0.24
N ARG A 138 10.13 7.76 0.41
CA ARG A 138 10.20 8.95 1.25
C ARG A 138 9.89 8.57 2.69
N ALA A 139 10.84 8.88 3.57
CA ALA A 139 10.66 8.78 5.00
C ALA A 139 9.67 9.84 5.49
N CYS A 140 9.03 9.54 6.61
CA CYS A 140 8.18 10.50 7.31
C CYS A 140 9.03 11.40 8.20
N ASP A 141 8.41 12.44 8.76
CA ASP A 141 9.13 13.28 9.73
C ASP A 141 9.55 12.42 10.94
N SER A 142 10.70 12.73 11.50
CA SER A 142 11.38 12.04 12.60
C SER A 142 10.50 11.85 13.85
N ALA A 143 9.50 12.71 14.07
CA ALA A 143 8.53 12.60 15.15
C ALA A 143 7.69 11.30 15.08
N CYS A 144 7.44 10.77 13.88
CA CYS A 144 6.55 9.64 13.65
C CYS A 144 7.17 8.25 13.82
N ASN A 145 8.43 8.16 14.28
CA ASN A 145 9.12 6.89 14.52
C ASN A 145 9.66 6.79 15.96
N SER A 146 8.94 7.35 16.92
CA SER A 146 9.26 7.22 18.34
C SER A 146 8.21 6.38 19.08
N GLY A 147 8.68 5.36 19.81
CA GLY A 147 7.84 4.41 20.53
C GLY A 147 6.82 3.70 19.63
N LEU A 148 5.55 3.98 19.90
CA LEU A 148 4.37 3.40 19.28
C LEU A 148 3.87 4.20 18.05
N MET A 149 4.35 5.42 17.82
CA MET A 149 3.87 6.20 16.68
C MET A 149 4.38 5.64 15.36
N ARG A 150 3.53 5.60 14.33
CA ARG A 150 3.89 5.20 12.97
C ARG A 150 3.35 6.19 11.95
N CYS A 151 3.94 6.16 10.76
CA CYS A 151 3.60 7.07 9.69
C CYS A 151 2.35 6.63 8.92
N THR A 152 1.45 7.59 8.70
CA THR A 152 0.22 7.45 7.90
C THR A 152 0.23 8.24 6.58
N GLY A 153 1.27 9.03 6.27
CA GLY A 153 1.27 9.73 4.98
C GLY A 153 2.22 10.91 4.80
N SER A 154 2.07 11.57 3.64
CA SER A 154 2.86 12.74 3.25
C SER A 154 2.54 13.95 4.11
N GLY A 155 3.51 14.43 4.90
CA GLY A 155 3.36 15.67 5.64
C GLY A 155 2.36 15.58 6.80
N SER A 156 2.05 14.38 7.28
CA SER A 156 1.30 14.25 8.53
C SER A 156 2.21 14.69 9.68
N GLY A 157 1.81 15.75 10.39
CA GLY A 157 2.17 15.92 11.80
C GLY A 157 1.36 14.97 12.70
N ASP A 158 0.33 14.36 12.13
CA ASP A 158 -0.52 13.33 12.72
C ASP A 158 0.16 11.97 12.55
N CYS A 159 1.14 11.71 13.40
CA CYS A 159 1.62 10.37 13.63
C CYS A 159 0.52 9.60 14.39
N CYS A 160 0.08 8.45 13.89
CA CYS A 160 -0.94 7.69 14.63
C CYS A 160 -0.33 7.09 15.89
N LEU A 161 -0.93 7.38 17.05
CA LEU A 161 -0.71 6.64 18.29
C LEU A 161 -1.13 5.19 18.02
N SER A 162 -0.17 4.27 17.97
CA SER A 162 -0.50 2.91 17.62
C SER A 162 -1.46 2.26 18.60
N PHE A 163 -2.40 1.53 18.00
CA PHE A 163 -3.15 0.41 18.54
C PHE A 163 -4.28 0.81 19.49
N ALA A 164 -5.51 0.72 18.98
CA ALA A 164 -6.60 0.25 19.84
C ALA A 164 -6.24 -1.19 20.26
N ALA A 165 -6.26 -1.46 21.56
CA ALA A 165 -6.12 -2.82 22.07
C ALA A 165 -7.28 -3.69 21.55
N ASN A 166 -7.02 -4.98 21.29
CA ASN A 166 -8.04 -5.98 21.01
C ASN A 166 -9.13 -6.02 22.09
#